data_AF-A0A847HRJ1-F1
#
_entry.id   AF-A0A847HRJ1-F1
#
_cell.length_a   1.000
_cell.length_b   1.000
_cell.length_c   1.000
_cell.angle_alpha   90.00
_cell.angle_beta   90.00
_cell.angle_gamma   90.00
#
_symmetry.space_group_name_H-M   'P 1'
#
loop_
_entity.id
_entity.type
_entity.pdbx_description
1 polymer ?
#
loop_
_entity_poly.entity_id
_entity_poly.type
_entity_poly.pdbx_seq_one_letter_code
_entity_poly.pdbx_strand_id
1 'polypeptide(L)'
;MPRLTAKKRMKAALFLATPYAGAAILCSIIITGIHSTNGVPVTAQLTDDTDSATGDTIGQTLRSFQEQAAQLEWEARLQRSQQFRSDLQNEKTAFAALERHREQLQNRQTEHRAACAEEMRRANKFTKLPTALRCYAAELGLENDLLRKERAYLEVMAGISPESRSLALTRLDLLADAIQTITTAIESKVFQATEELEEAKGNLLQTYRQPYWLVRKQLQVERMQTWTASLMTRMAGIASEQEDGADTVQELMDVLYCLQQSETLLGGAALLQESDALHRALEQAEEHIRNCMSILSQSLPS
;
A
#
# COMPACT_ATOMS: atom_id res chain seq x y z
N MET A 1 13.71 -31.61 21.62
CA MET A 1 13.03 -30.90 20.51
C MET A 1 14.02 -30.74 19.37
N PRO A 2 13.78 -31.29 18.16
CA PRO A 2 14.77 -31.25 17.09
C PRO A 2 14.91 -29.82 16.56
N ARG A 3 16.13 -29.26 16.60
CA ARG A 3 16.47 -27.98 15.96
C ARG A 3 16.28 -28.15 14.44
N LEU A 4 15.28 -27.47 13.88
CA LEU A 4 15.12 -27.36 12.43
C LEU A 4 16.37 -26.70 11.83
N THR A 5 16.91 -27.28 10.76
CA THR A 5 18.04 -26.73 10.01
C THR A 5 17.69 -25.34 9.46
N ALA A 6 18.66 -24.43 9.36
CA ALA A 6 18.48 -23.05 8.88
C ALA A 6 17.67 -22.98 7.57
N LYS A 7 17.93 -23.92 6.65
CA LYS A 7 17.19 -24.11 5.39
C LYS A 7 15.68 -24.37 5.57
N LYS A 8 15.28 -25.17 6.57
CA LYS A 8 13.86 -25.42 6.89
C LYS A 8 13.19 -24.20 7.53
N ARG A 9 13.93 -23.35 8.26
CA ARG A 9 13.43 -22.10 8.83
C ARG A 9 13.19 -21.02 7.76
N MET A 10 14.08 -20.90 6.78
CA MET A 10 13.91 -19.98 5.65
C MET A 10 12.73 -20.35 4.74
N LYS A 11 12.54 -21.63 4.42
CA LYS A 11 11.36 -22.09 3.66
C LYS A 11 10.03 -21.78 4.35
N ALA A 12 9.97 -21.90 5.67
CA ALA A 12 8.78 -21.53 6.43
C ALA A 12 8.52 -20.01 6.46
N ALA A 13 9.56 -19.19 6.30
CA ALA A 13 9.44 -17.74 6.14
C ALA A 13 9.00 -17.35 4.71
N LEU A 14 9.50 -18.06 3.68
CA LEU A 14 9.18 -17.83 2.27
C LEU A 14 7.74 -18.24 1.89
N PHE A 15 7.22 -19.34 2.46
CA PHE A 15 5.84 -19.80 2.24
C PHE A 15 4.77 -18.81 2.75
N LEU A 16 5.16 -17.83 3.56
CA LEU A 16 4.30 -16.76 4.06
C LEU A 16 4.45 -15.44 3.26
N ALA A 17 5.36 -15.41 2.28
CA ALA A 17 5.77 -14.21 1.55
C ALA A 17 5.46 -14.27 0.04
N THR A 18 4.50 -15.09 -0.39
CA THR A 18 3.94 -15.02 -1.75
C THR A 18 2.78 -14.01 -1.79
N PRO A 19 2.99 -12.75 -2.19
CA PRO A 19 1.90 -11.95 -2.69
C PRO A 19 1.56 -12.43 -4.12
N TYR A 20 0.26 -12.59 -4.30
CA TYR A 20 -0.48 -12.89 -5.51
C TYR A 20 0.17 -12.37 -6.81
N ALA A 21 0.25 -13.30 -7.78
CA ALA A 21 0.58 -13.02 -9.17
C ALA A 21 -0.61 -12.34 -9.88
N GLY A 22 -0.33 -11.20 -10.50
CA GLY A 22 -1.17 -10.54 -11.51
C GLY A 22 -0.26 -9.87 -12.53
N ALA A 23 -0.38 -10.28 -13.79
CA ALA A 23 0.25 -9.80 -15.03
C ALA A 23 0.23 -8.24 -15.17
N ALA A 24 1.07 -7.51 -15.93
CA ALA A 24 2.12 -7.78 -16.92
C ALA A 24 2.88 -6.46 -17.27
N ILE A 25 4.19 -6.56 -17.53
CA ILE A 25 4.97 -6.05 -18.69
C ILE A 25 5.19 -4.51 -18.94
N LEU A 26 6.50 -4.16 -18.95
CA LEU A 26 7.31 -3.19 -19.74
C LEU A 26 7.61 -1.76 -19.24
N CYS A 27 8.90 -1.60 -18.89
CA CYS A 27 9.87 -0.59 -19.36
C CYS A 27 9.64 0.90 -19.04
N SER A 28 10.46 1.48 -18.15
CA SER A 28 11.70 2.20 -18.52
C SER A 28 12.22 3.03 -17.34
N ILE A 29 13.55 3.05 -17.21
CA ILE A 29 14.37 3.75 -16.21
C ILE A 29 14.22 5.28 -16.36
N ILE A 30 14.01 6.00 -15.25
CA ILE A 30 14.62 7.33 -15.03
C ILE A 30 15.05 7.45 -13.56
N ILE A 31 16.33 7.75 -13.38
CA ILE A 31 17.01 8.08 -12.13
C ILE A 31 16.83 9.59 -11.87
N THR A 32 16.31 9.95 -10.70
CA THR A 32 16.57 11.23 -9.98
C THR A 32 16.14 10.98 -8.52
N GLY A 33 16.97 11.14 -7.49
CA GLY A 33 17.62 12.37 -7.07
C GLY A 33 17.21 12.58 -5.61
N ILE A 34 18.10 12.25 -4.67
CA ILE A 34 17.85 12.30 -3.23
C ILE A 34 17.63 13.76 -2.80
N HIS A 35 16.41 14.08 -2.37
CA HIS A 35 16.15 15.26 -1.55
C HIS A 35 15.67 14.81 -0.17
N SER A 36 16.60 14.87 0.78
CA SER A 36 16.33 14.85 2.21
C SER A 36 15.52 16.08 2.59
N THR A 37 14.37 15.90 3.22
CA THR A 37 13.63 16.97 3.87
C THR A 37 13.25 16.58 5.29
N ASN A 38 13.44 17.57 6.19
CA ASN A 38 13.16 17.64 7.63
C ASN A 38 14.32 17.14 8.51
N GLY A 39 15.12 17.95 9.19
CA GLY A 39 15.03 19.36 9.54
C GLY A 39 15.38 19.57 11.02
N VAL A 40 16.67 19.77 11.32
CA VAL A 40 17.14 20.59 12.46
C VAL A 40 18.31 21.42 11.92
N PRO A 41 18.21 22.77 11.86
CA PRO A 41 19.35 23.59 11.46
C PRO A 41 20.28 23.73 12.67
N VAL A 42 21.36 22.96 12.71
CA VAL A 42 22.48 23.26 13.61
C VAL A 42 23.33 24.30 12.89
N THR A 43 23.16 25.57 13.26
CA THR A 43 24.04 26.65 12.85
C THR A 43 25.42 26.44 13.49
N ALA A 44 26.35 25.82 12.75
CA ALA A 44 27.76 25.84 13.10
C ALA A 44 28.34 27.20 12.70
N GLN A 45 28.57 28.09 13.67
CA GLN A 45 29.41 29.26 13.48
C GLN A 45 30.84 28.76 13.22
N LEU A 46 31.30 28.91 11.98
CA LEU A 46 32.70 28.77 11.60
C LEU A 46 33.45 30.02 12.08
N THR A 47 34.12 29.91 13.23
CA THR A 47 35.25 30.77 13.55
C THR A 47 36.48 30.16 12.89
N ASP A 48 36.97 30.89 11.90
CA ASP A 48 38.17 30.64 11.11
C ASP A 48 39.40 30.81 12.01
N ASP A 49 40.14 29.73 12.24
CA ASP A 49 41.57 29.76 12.52
C ASP A 49 42.19 28.40 12.12
N THR A 50 43.24 28.50 11.32
CA THR A 50 44.03 27.47 10.63
C THR A 50 44.61 26.37 11.53
N ASP A 51 44.48 25.10 11.13
CA ASP A 51 45.60 24.15 11.03
C ASP A 51 45.17 22.80 10.40
N SER A 52 46.11 22.12 9.74
CA SER A 52 45.94 20.93 8.88
C SER A 52 45.58 19.61 9.61
N ALA A 53 44.82 19.69 10.70
CA ALA A 53 44.28 18.57 11.48
C ALA A 53 42.74 18.38 11.32
N THR A 54 42.10 19.22 10.53
CA THR A 54 40.63 19.29 10.36
C THR A 54 40.04 18.24 9.40
N GLY A 55 40.83 17.69 8.48
CA GLY A 55 40.34 16.69 7.50
C GLY A 55 39.92 15.36 8.13
N ASP A 56 40.68 14.87 9.11
CA ASP A 56 40.40 13.61 9.80
C ASP A 56 39.24 13.74 10.80
N THR A 57 39.13 14.89 11.48
CA THR A 57 38.04 15.17 12.43
C THR A 57 36.71 15.41 11.72
N ILE A 58 36.70 16.11 10.58
CA ILE A 58 35.49 16.26 9.74
C ILE A 58 35.09 14.89 9.17
N GLY A 59 36.03 14.09 8.70
CA GLY A 59 35.76 12.74 8.18
C GLY A 59 35.21 11.77 9.25
N GLN A 60 35.75 11.81 10.47
CA GLN A 60 35.25 11.02 11.60
C GLN A 60 33.84 11.46 12.03
N THR A 61 33.60 12.77 12.05
CA THR A 61 32.28 13.34 12.38
C THR A 61 31.24 12.98 11.31
N LEU A 62 31.62 12.97 10.02
CA LEU A 62 30.72 12.57 8.94
C LEU A 62 30.34 11.08 9.03
N ARG A 63 31.31 10.21 9.33
CA ARG A 63 31.06 8.77 9.52
C ARG A 63 30.16 8.50 10.72
N SER A 64 30.40 9.17 11.86
CA SER A 64 29.56 8.99 13.04
C SER A 64 28.12 9.45 12.81
N PHE A 65 27.90 10.52 12.03
CA PHE A 65 26.55 10.92 11.62
C PHE A 65 25.89 9.90 10.68
N GLN A 66 26.64 9.32 9.73
CA GLN A 66 26.11 8.27 8.85
C GLN A 66 25.76 6.99 9.61
N GLU A 67 26.59 6.57 10.55
CA GLU A 67 26.34 5.43 11.43
C GLU A 67 25.12 5.66 12.32
N GLN A 68 24.98 6.86 12.89
CA GLN A 68 23.78 7.23 13.67
C GLN A 68 22.51 7.23 12.82
N ALA A 69 22.57 7.77 11.60
CA ALA A 69 21.43 7.75 10.68
C ALA A 69 21.02 6.32 10.32
N ALA A 70 21.99 5.46 9.99
CA ALA A 70 21.74 4.06 9.69
C ALA A 70 21.14 3.30 10.89
N GLN A 71 21.60 3.62 12.11
CA GLN A 71 21.07 3.03 13.35
C GLN A 71 19.62 3.45 13.59
N LEU A 72 19.29 4.74 13.42
CA LEU A 72 17.92 5.25 13.55
C LEU A 72 16.97 4.63 12.52
N GLU A 73 17.42 4.50 11.27
CA GLU A 73 16.65 3.79 10.23
C GLU A 73 16.39 2.33 10.63
N TRP A 74 17.41 1.64 11.15
CA TRP A 74 17.29 0.26 11.58
C TRP A 74 16.30 0.09 12.75
N GLU A 75 16.37 0.98 13.74
CA GLU A 75 15.43 1.02 14.86
C GLU A 75 14.00 1.30 14.38
N ALA A 76 13.81 2.21 13.43
CA ALA A 76 12.51 2.47 12.82
C ALA A 76 11.96 1.24 12.07
N ARG A 77 12.82 0.45 11.40
CA ARG A 77 12.41 -0.81 10.76
C ARG A 77 11.96 -1.85 11.79
N LEU A 78 12.69 -1.97 12.90
CA LEU A 78 12.34 -2.86 14.01
C LEU A 78 11.01 -2.48 14.66
N GLN A 79 10.79 -1.20 14.92
CA GLN A 79 9.53 -0.71 15.48
C GLN A 79 8.36 -0.97 14.52
N ARG A 80 8.52 -0.68 13.23
CA ARG A 80 7.48 -0.95 12.21
C ARG A 80 7.17 -2.44 12.06
N SER A 81 8.18 -3.30 12.14
CA SER A 81 7.98 -4.75 12.03
C SER A 81 7.49 -5.41 13.32
N GLN A 82 7.56 -4.68 14.44
CA GLN A 82 7.12 -5.17 15.74
C GLN A 82 5.62 -5.49 15.69
N GLN A 83 5.23 -6.65 16.23
CA GLN A 83 3.85 -7.16 16.27
C GLN A 83 3.17 -7.40 14.90
N PHE A 84 3.75 -6.94 13.79
CA PHE A 84 3.17 -7.07 12.45
C PHE A 84 2.71 -8.49 12.09
N ARG A 85 3.51 -9.52 12.45
CA ARG A 85 3.13 -10.92 12.23
C ARG A 85 1.88 -11.34 13.02
N SER A 86 1.77 -10.89 14.26
CA SER A 86 0.62 -11.17 15.12
C SER A 86 -0.61 -10.49 14.56
N ASP A 87 -0.48 -9.23 14.14
CA ASP A 87 -1.57 -8.45 13.57
C ASP A 87 -2.07 -9.05 12.25
N LEU A 88 -1.16 -9.49 11.38
CA LEU A 88 -1.52 -10.22 10.16
C LEU A 88 -2.34 -11.48 10.43
N GLN A 89 -2.03 -12.21 11.51
CA GLN A 89 -2.79 -13.39 11.89
C GLN A 89 -4.20 -13.03 12.33
N ASN A 90 -4.36 -11.90 13.03
CA ASN A 90 -5.67 -11.38 13.46
C ASN A 90 -6.49 -10.85 12.26
N GLU A 91 -5.83 -10.22 11.29
CA GLU A 91 -6.46 -9.67 10.07
C GLU A 91 -6.97 -10.78 9.11
N LYS A 92 -6.34 -11.96 9.11
CA LYS A 92 -6.56 -13.03 8.12
C LYS A 92 -8.03 -13.34 7.84
N THR A 93 -8.85 -13.42 8.88
CA THR A 93 -10.28 -13.73 8.76
C THR A 93 -11.06 -12.59 8.11
N ALA A 94 -10.78 -11.34 8.50
CA ALA A 94 -11.41 -10.16 7.93
C ALA A 94 -11.03 -9.97 6.46
N PHE A 95 -9.74 -10.15 6.13
CA PHE A 95 -9.25 -10.13 4.75
C PHE A 95 -9.96 -11.18 3.88
N ALA A 96 -9.98 -12.45 4.32
CA ALA A 96 -10.62 -13.53 3.58
C ALA A 96 -12.14 -13.35 3.44
N ALA A 97 -12.80 -12.67 4.38
CA ALA A 97 -14.21 -12.32 4.26
C ALA A 97 -14.44 -11.22 3.21
N LEU A 98 -13.57 -10.19 3.19
CA LEU A 98 -13.62 -9.12 2.21
C LEU A 98 -13.36 -9.63 0.79
N GLU A 99 -12.32 -10.45 0.58
CA GLU A 99 -12.00 -10.98 -0.75
C GLU A 99 -13.11 -11.86 -1.32
N ARG A 100 -13.66 -12.78 -0.52
CA ARG A 100 -14.82 -13.57 -0.93
C ARG A 100 -16.02 -12.70 -1.30
N HIS A 101 -16.23 -11.61 -0.58
CA HIS A 101 -17.31 -10.67 -0.90
C HIS A 101 -17.03 -9.92 -2.21
N ARG A 102 -15.79 -9.49 -2.46
CA ARG A 102 -15.38 -8.85 -3.72
C ARG A 102 -15.61 -9.76 -4.93
N GLU A 103 -15.20 -11.02 -4.83
CA GLU A 103 -15.43 -12.02 -5.88
C GLU A 103 -16.94 -12.19 -6.18
N GLN A 104 -17.76 -12.33 -5.14
CA GLN A 104 -19.22 -12.43 -5.29
C GLN A 104 -19.83 -11.17 -5.89
N LEU A 105 -19.32 -10.01 -5.50
CA LEU A 105 -19.81 -8.71 -5.97
C LEU A 105 -19.49 -8.48 -7.44
N GLN A 106 -18.31 -8.89 -7.91
CA GLN A 106 -17.89 -8.74 -9.30
C GLN A 106 -18.86 -9.43 -10.27
N ASN A 107 -19.33 -10.63 -9.91
CA ASN A 107 -20.34 -11.34 -10.69
C ASN A 107 -21.67 -10.59 -10.69
N ARG A 108 -22.15 -10.16 -9.51
CA ARG A 108 -23.40 -9.40 -9.39
C ARG A 108 -23.38 -8.08 -10.14
N GLN A 109 -22.26 -7.36 -10.10
CA GLN A 109 -22.08 -6.11 -10.86
C GLN A 109 -22.13 -6.35 -12.37
N THR A 110 -21.50 -7.42 -12.84
CA THR A 110 -21.49 -7.79 -14.26
C THR A 110 -22.89 -8.13 -14.75
N GLU A 111 -23.62 -8.97 -13.99
CA GLU A 111 -25.02 -9.32 -14.26
C GLU A 111 -25.93 -8.09 -14.24
N HIS A 112 -25.80 -7.25 -13.21
CA HIS A 112 -26.59 -6.01 -13.06
C HIS A 112 -26.34 -5.05 -14.22
N ARG A 113 -25.09 -4.82 -14.62
CA ARG A 113 -24.74 -3.97 -15.76
C ARG A 113 -25.33 -4.49 -17.07
N ALA A 114 -25.28 -5.81 -17.29
CA ALA A 114 -25.87 -6.43 -18.47
C ALA A 114 -27.40 -6.27 -18.50
N ALA A 115 -28.07 -6.51 -17.37
CA ALA A 115 -29.52 -6.33 -17.23
C ALA A 115 -29.92 -4.86 -17.46
N CYS A 116 -29.22 -3.92 -16.82
CA CYS A 116 -29.48 -2.49 -16.98
C CYS A 116 -29.24 -1.98 -18.39
N ALA A 117 -28.20 -2.47 -19.09
CA ALA A 117 -27.98 -2.12 -20.49
C ALA A 117 -29.16 -2.56 -21.36
N GLU A 118 -29.72 -3.74 -21.12
CA GLU A 118 -30.87 -4.24 -21.88
C GLU A 118 -32.16 -3.47 -21.55
N GLU A 119 -32.41 -3.17 -20.27
CA GLU A 119 -33.55 -2.35 -19.86
C GLU A 119 -33.49 -0.93 -20.44
N MET A 120 -32.30 -0.33 -20.48
CA MET A 120 -32.09 1.00 -21.07
C MET A 120 -32.31 1.01 -22.57
N ARG A 121 -31.99 -0.08 -23.30
CA ARG A 121 -32.29 -0.20 -24.74
C ARG A 121 -33.79 -0.29 -25.00
N ARG A 122 -34.54 -0.94 -24.12
CA ARG A 122 -36.00 -1.10 -24.22
C ARG A 122 -36.78 0.10 -23.69
N ALA A 123 -36.12 1.00 -22.97
CA ALA A 123 -36.76 2.16 -22.37
C ALA A 123 -37.17 3.20 -23.42
N ASN A 124 -38.42 3.65 -23.33
CA ASN A 124 -38.92 4.76 -24.14
C ASN A 124 -38.54 6.11 -23.49
N LYS A 125 -38.79 7.22 -24.20
CA LYS A 125 -38.48 8.60 -23.73
C LYS A 125 -38.96 8.86 -22.30
N PHE A 126 -40.15 8.39 -21.93
CA PHE A 126 -40.75 8.62 -20.60
C PHE A 126 -40.21 7.70 -19.50
N THR A 127 -39.69 6.53 -19.84
CA THR A 127 -39.18 5.55 -18.86
C THR A 127 -37.66 5.59 -18.73
N LYS A 128 -36.96 6.30 -19.63
CA LYS A 128 -35.50 6.34 -19.68
C LYS A 128 -34.86 6.86 -18.39
N LEU A 129 -35.33 7.99 -17.86
CA LEU A 129 -34.83 8.56 -16.61
C LEU A 129 -35.14 7.65 -15.40
N PRO A 130 -36.40 7.19 -15.19
CA PRO A 130 -36.71 6.23 -14.13
C PRO A 130 -35.86 4.95 -14.18
N THR A 131 -35.63 4.38 -15.37
CA THR A 131 -34.77 3.20 -15.52
C THR A 131 -33.32 3.52 -15.15
N ALA A 132 -32.78 4.65 -15.61
CA ALA A 132 -31.42 5.09 -15.27
C ALA A 132 -31.23 5.28 -13.75
N LEU A 133 -32.17 5.95 -13.09
CA LEU A 133 -32.16 6.17 -11.64
C LEU A 133 -32.19 4.85 -10.87
N ARG A 134 -33.06 3.90 -11.25
CA ARG A 134 -33.14 2.57 -10.63
C ARG A 134 -31.84 1.78 -10.82
N CYS A 135 -31.30 1.78 -12.03
CA CYS A 135 -30.05 1.11 -12.35
C CYS A 135 -28.88 1.64 -11.53
N TYR A 136 -28.80 2.97 -11.40
CA TYR A 136 -27.75 3.61 -10.63
C TYR A 136 -27.92 3.39 -9.12
N ALA A 137 -29.13 3.48 -8.57
CA ALA A 137 -29.40 3.19 -7.15
C ALA A 137 -29.00 1.75 -6.77
N ALA A 138 -29.26 0.79 -7.65
CA ALA A 138 -28.82 -0.59 -7.43
C ALA A 138 -27.28 -0.74 -7.48
N GLU A 139 -26.59 -0.03 -8.38
CA GLU A 139 -25.11 -0.02 -8.40
C GLU A 139 -24.53 0.62 -7.12
N LEU A 140 -25.13 1.72 -6.66
CA LEU A 140 -24.80 2.37 -5.40
C LEU A 140 -25.03 1.47 -4.17
N GLY A 141 -26.11 0.68 -4.17
CA GLY A 141 -26.37 -0.30 -3.12
C GLY A 141 -25.29 -1.39 -3.04
N LEU A 142 -24.87 -1.91 -4.20
CA LEU A 142 -23.76 -2.88 -4.29
C LEU A 142 -22.43 -2.28 -3.80
N GLU A 143 -22.16 -1.01 -4.11
CA GLU A 143 -20.97 -0.30 -3.62
C GLU A 143 -21.01 -0.09 -2.10
N ASN A 144 -22.15 0.31 -1.53
CA ASN A 144 -22.30 0.52 -0.09
C ASN A 144 -22.08 -0.78 0.71
N ASP A 145 -22.61 -1.90 0.22
CA ASP A 145 -22.37 -3.22 0.81
C ASP A 145 -20.88 -3.59 0.84
N LEU A 146 -20.13 -3.27 -0.23
CA LEU A 146 -18.69 -3.44 -0.26
C LEU A 146 -18.00 -2.55 0.78
N LEU A 147 -18.35 -1.27 0.85
CA LEU A 147 -17.74 -0.31 1.78
C LEU A 147 -17.91 -0.76 3.24
N ARG A 148 -19.06 -1.36 3.59
CA ARG A 148 -19.27 -1.94 4.94
C ARG A 148 -18.29 -3.06 5.26
N LYS A 149 -17.97 -3.92 4.29
CA LYS A 149 -16.95 -4.98 4.46
C LYS A 149 -15.54 -4.41 4.48
N GLU A 150 -15.27 -3.40 3.66
CA GLU A 150 -13.98 -2.69 3.66
C GLU A 150 -13.73 -1.99 4.99
N ARG A 151 -14.75 -1.37 5.60
CA ARG A 151 -14.65 -0.75 6.93
C ARG A 151 -14.17 -1.75 7.98
N ALA A 152 -14.87 -2.88 8.12
CA ALA A 152 -14.52 -3.92 9.09
C ALA A 152 -13.10 -4.47 8.89
N TYR A 153 -12.62 -4.48 7.65
CA TYR A 153 -11.25 -4.87 7.33
C TYR A 153 -10.22 -3.78 7.68
N LEU A 154 -10.51 -2.51 7.36
CA LEU A 154 -9.63 -1.39 7.68
C LEU A 154 -9.40 -1.23 9.19
N GLU A 155 -10.42 -1.52 10.01
CA GLU A 155 -10.34 -1.51 11.47
C GLU A 155 -9.25 -2.45 12.01
N VAL A 156 -8.98 -3.57 11.32
CA VAL A 156 -8.02 -4.59 11.75
C VAL A 156 -6.82 -4.73 10.81
N MET A 157 -6.68 -3.84 9.82
CA MET A 157 -5.58 -3.90 8.86
C MET A 157 -4.23 -3.73 9.58
N ALA A 158 -3.33 -4.68 9.35
CA ALA A 158 -1.99 -4.71 9.91
C ALA A 158 -1.00 -3.88 9.07
N GLY A 159 0.00 -3.34 9.76
CA GLY A 159 1.12 -2.64 9.12
C GLY A 159 0.80 -1.25 8.59
N ILE A 160 -0.23 -0.61 9.14
CA ILE A 160 -0.58 0.79 8.91
C ILE A 160 -0.64 1.53 10.24
N SER A 161 -0.31 2.81 10.25
CA SER A 161 -0.39 3.68 11.41
C SER A 161 -1.84 3.95 11.83
N PRO A 162 -2.09 4.23 13.12
CA PRO A 162 -3.40 4.64 13.62
C PRO A 162 -3.95 5.86 12.88
N GLU A 163 -3.09 6.82 12.54
CA GLU A 163 -3.44 8.06 11.84
C GLU A 163 -3.94 7.76 10.43
N SER A 164 -3.19 6.97 9.64
CA SER A 164 -3.61 6.55 8.31
C SER A 164 -4.89 5.73 8.34
N ARG A 165 -5.04 4.83 9.33
CA ARG A 165 -6.27 4.06 9.53
C ARG A 165 -7.47 4.98 9.79
N SER A 166 -7.33 5.95 10.69
CA SER A 166 -8.39 6.90 11.02
C SER A 166 -8.78 7.75 9.82
N LEU A 167 -7.81 8.22 9.04
CA LEU A 167 -8.06 8.97 7.81
C LEU A 167 -8.83 8.13 6.78
N ALA A 168 -8.43 6.87 6.57
CA ALA A 168 -9.08 5.98 5.65
C ALA A 168 -10.53 5.65 6.04
N LEU A 169 -10.78 5.36 7.31
CA LEU A 169 -12.13 5.15 7.84
C LEU A 169 -13.00 6.39 7.67
N THR A 170 -12.46 7.58 7.95
CA THR A 170 -13.17 8.85 7.76
C THR A 170 -13.55 9.06 6.29
N ARG A 171 -12.63 8.81 5.34
CA ARG A 171 -12.93 8.95 3.91
C ARG A 171 -13.91 7.90 3.41
N LEU A 172 -13.84 6.68 3.93
CA LEU A 172 -14.80 5.62 3.66
C LEU A 172 -16.21 6.02 4.10
N ASP A 173 -16.35 6.55 5.32
CA ASP A 173 -17.64 6.97 5.87
C ASP A 173 -18.25 8.12 5.07
N LEU A 174 -17.45 9.14 4.73
CA LEU A 174 -17.89 10.24 3.87
C LEU A 174 -18.40 9.74 2.51
N LEU A 175 -17.75 8.75 1.92
CA LEU A 175 -18.21 8.13 0.68
C LEU A 175 -19.51 7.35 0.89
N ALA A 176 -19.60 6.52 1.95
CA ALA A 176 -20.80 5.76 2.26
C ALA A 176 -22.02 6.67 2.52
N ASP A 177 -21.83 7.77 3.23
CA ASP A 177 -22.87 8.78 3.50
C ASP A 177 -23.29 9.51 2.23
N ALA A 178 -22.35 9.86 1.35
CA ALA A 178 -22.66 10.47 0.05
C ALA A 178 -23.47 9.51 -0.83
N ILE A 179 -23.09 8.23 -0.88
CA ILE A 179 -23.83 7.18 -1.60
C ILE A 179 -25.25 7.04 -1.04
N GLN A 180 -25.41 7.00 0.29
CA GLN A 180 -26.71 6.89 0.93
C GLN A 180 -27.59 8.13 0.66
N THR A 181 -26.99 9.31 0.66
CA THR A 181 -27.68 10.57 0.34
C THR A 181 -28.22 10.56 -1.08
N ILE A 182 -27.40 10.18 -2.06
CA ILE A 182 -27.83 10.08 -3.46
C ILE A 182 -28.92 9.02 -3.63
N THR A 183 -28.77 7.85 -2.99
CA THR A 183 -29.78 6.78 -3.03
C THR A 183 -31.13 7.27 -2.47
N THR A 184 -31.10 7.98 -1.34
CA THR A 184 -32.30 8.57 -0.72
C THR A 184 -32.94 9.64 -1.61
N ALA A 185 -32.13 10.47 -2.28
CA ALA A 185 -32.62 11.47 -3.24
C ALA A 185 -33.28 10.82 -4.46
N ILE A 186 -32.77 9.68 -4.94
CA ILE A 186 -33.40 8.88 -6.00
C ILE A 186 -34.77 8.36 -5.55
N GLU A 187 -34.84 7.74 -4.37
CA GLU A 187 -36.09 7.19 -3.81
C GLU A 187 -37.15 8.28 -3.58
N SER A 188 -36.70 9.46 -3.15
CA SER A 188 -37.53 10.64 -2.93
C SER A 188 -37.89 11.38 -4.23
N LYS A 189 -37.46 10.87 -5.40
CA LYS A 189 -37.72 11.45 -6.73
C LYS A 189 -37.26 12.91 -6.86
N VAL A 190 -36.13 13.24 -6.21
CA VAL A 190 -35.54 14.59 -6.27
C VAL A 190 -35.02 14.89 -7.68
N PHE A 191 -34.45 13.90 -8.36
CA PHE A 191 -33.94 14.03 -9.72
C PHE A 191 -35.08 14.10 -10.75
N GLN A 192 -35.18 15.21 -11.46
CA GLN A 192 -36.19 15.48 -12.49
C GLN A 192 -35.62 15.39 -13.90
N ALA A 193 -34.30 15.53 -14.04
CA ALA A 193 -33.61 15.52 -15.32
C ALA A 193 -32.38 14.58 -15.31
N THR A 194 -31.95 14.18 -16.51
CA THR A 194 -30.76 13.34 -16.68
C THR A 194 -29.47 14.08 -16.32
N GLU A 195 -29.45 15.38 -16.56
CA GLU A 195 -28.33 16.27 -16.31
C GLU A 195 -28.01 16.35 -14.82
N GLU A 196 -29.03 16.44 -13.97
CA GLU A 196 -28.89 16.46 -12.50
C GLU A 196 -28.28 15.16 -11.97
N LEU A 197 -28.64 14.02 -12.57
CA LEU A 197 -28.08 12.72 -12.23
C LEU A 197 -26.60 12.61 -12.64
N GLU A 198 -26.24 13.09 -13.84
CA GLU A 198 -24.85 13.11 -14.29
C GLU A 198 -23.98 14.06 -13.45
N GLU A 199 -24.52 15.22 -13.04
CA GLU A 199 -23.86 16.12 -12.10
C GLU A 199 -23.61 15.44 -10.74
N ALA A 200 -24.63 14.78 -10.18
CA ALA A 200 -24.49 14.02 -8.93
C ALA A 200 -23.44 12.91 -9.04
N LYS A 201 -23.37 12.21 -10.18
CA LYS A 201 -22.34 11.19 -10.46
C LYS A 201 -20.94 11.81 -10.52
N GLY A 202 -20.80 12.97 -11.17
CA GLY A 202 -19.54 13.71 -11.25
C GLY A 202 -19.06 14.16 -9.86
N ASN A 203 -19.97 14.73 -9.07
CA ASN A 203 -19.68 15.16 -7.70
C ASN A 203 -19.32 13.97 -6.79
N LEU A 204 -20.04 12.84 -6.90
CA LEU A 204 -19.71 11.63 -6.16
C LEU A 204 -18.30 11.13 -6.49
N LEU A 205 -17.94 11.14 -7.77
CA LEU A 205 -16.63 10.71 -8.25
C LEU A 205 -15.52 11.61 -7.71
N GLN A 206 -15.62 12.93 -7.93
CA GLN A 206 -14.55 13.86 -7.64
C GLN A 206 -14.40 14.15 -6.14
N THR A 207 -15.51 14.34 -5.42
CA THR A 207 -15.48 14.77 -4.03
C THR A 207 -15.28 13.62 -3.04
N TYR A 208 -15.74 12.40 -3.38
CA TYR A 208 -15.77 11.29 -2.43
C TYR A 208 -14.99 10.07 -2.89
N ARG A 209 -15.22 9.55 -4.11
CA ARG A 209 -14.55 8.33 -4.58
C ARG A 209 -13.04 8.53 -4.79
N GLN A 210 -12.65 9.57 -5.52
CA GLN A 210 -11.23 9.83 -5.82
C GLN A 210 -10.39 10.04 -4.54
N PRO A 211 -10.80 10.87 -3.56
CA PRO A 211 -10.06 10.99 -2.31
C PRO A 211 -9.96 9.67 -1.53
N TYR A 212 -11.02 8.87 -1.50
CA TYR A 212 -10.98 7.55 -0.87
C TYR A 212 -10.01 6.59 -1.58
N TRP A 213 -10.01 6.56 -2.92
CA TRP A 213 -9.08 5.74 -3.70
C TRP A 213 -7.63 6.14 -3.48
N LEU A 214 -7.34 7.43 -3.40
CA LEU A 214 -6.01 7.94 -3.08
C LEU A 214 -5.54 7.42 -1.71
N VAL A 215 -6.36 7.59 -0.67
CA VAL A 215 -6.00 7.12 0.68
C VAL A 215 -5.82 5.61 0.72
N ARG A 216 -6.65 4.84 0.01
CA ARG A 216 -6.47 3.39 -0.12
C ARG A 216 -5.12 3.01 -0.71
N LYS A 217 -4.64 3.75 -1.72
CA LYS A 217 -3.32 3.52 -2.31
C LYS A 217 -2.20 3.91 -1.37
N GLN A 218 -2.37 4.98 -0.58
CA GLN A 218 -1.42 5.37 0.46
C GLN A 218 -1.31 4.28 1.55
N LEU A 219 -2.44 3.69 1.97
CA LEU A 219 -2.43 2.54 2.88
C LEU A 219 -1.68 1.33 2.30
N GLN A 220 -1.81 1.08 0.99
CA GLN A 220 -1.09 0.00 0.32
C GLN A 220 0.42 0.25 0.36
N VAL A 221 0.88 1.48 0.10
CA VAL A 221 2.29 1.87 0.22
C VAL A 221 2.79 1.64 1.64
N GLU A 222 2.09 2.17 2.64
CA GLU A 222 2.51 2.06 4.05
C GLU A 222 2.58 0.60 4.51
N ARG A 223 1.59 -0.20 4.13
CA ARG A 223 1.60 -1.64 4.40
C ARG A 223 2.77 -2.35 3.72
N MET A 224 3.10 -1.98 2.50
CA MET A 224 4.26 -2.52 1.79
C MET A 224 5.58 -2.11 2.45
N GLN A 225 5.70 -0.89 2.98
CA GLN A 225 6.86 -0.49 3.78
C GLN A 225 7.00 -1.38 5.01
N THR A 226 5.90 -1.66 5.72
CA THR A 226 5.93 -2.55 6.88
C THR A 226 6.31 -3.99 6.52
N TRP A 227 5.80 -4.52 5.40
CA TRP A 227 6.22 -5.82 4.88
C TRP A 227 7.72 -5.86 4.57
N THR A 228 8.23 -4.86 3.84
CA THR A 228 9.65 -4.74 3.48
C THR A 228 10.52 -4.67 4.74
N ALA A 229 10.17 -3.82 5.70
CA ALA A 229 10.86 -3.72 6.99
C ALA A 229 10.84 -5.06 7.77
N SER A 230 9.69 -5.75 7.78
CA SER A 230 9.58 -7.06 8.43
C SER A 230 10.41 -8.15 7.73
N LEU A 231 10.57 -8.09 6.41
CA LEU A 231 11.43 -9.02 5.68
C LEU A 231 12.90 -8.73 5.97
N MET A 232 13.31 -7.47 5.89
CA MET A 232 14.70 -7.05 6.15
C MET A 232 15.15 -7.40 7.57
N THR A 233 14.34 -7.08 8.58
CA THR A 233 14.65 -7.38 9.99
C THR A 233 14.79 -8.88 10.26
N ARG A 234 13.96 -9.72 9.62
CA ARG A 234 14.08 -11.18 9.72
C ARG A 234 15.31 -11.72 9.02
N MET A 235 15.61 -11.23 7.83
CA MET A 235 16.78 -11.65 7.07
C MET A 235 18.08 -11.30 7.79
N ALA A 236 18.18 -10.09 8.36
CA ALA A 236 19.32 -9.71 9.17
C ALA A 236 19.47 -10.58 10.43
N GLY A 237 18.36 -10.94 11.09
CA GLY A 237 18.38 -11.88 12.20
C GLY A 237 18.85 -13.28 11.81
N ILE A 238 18.51 -13.76 10.61
CA ILE A 238 19.01 -15.04 10.09
C ILE A 238 20.51 -14.96 9.78
N ALA A 239 20.95 -13.86 9.16
CA ALA A 239 22.35 -13.64 8.81
C ALA A 239 23.24 -13.55 10.06
N SER A 240 22.76 -12.93 11.16
CA SER A 240 23.51 -12.83 12.41
C SER A 240 23.58 -14.14 13.20
N GLU A 241 22.65 -15.08 12.98
CA GLU A 241 22.67 -16.42 13.57
C GLU A 241 23.55 -17.43 12.80
N GLN A 242 24.02 -17.09 11.59
CA GLN A 242 24.83 -18.00 10.75
C GLN A 242 26.33 -17.79 10.97
N GLU A 243 26.99 -18.75 11.62
CA GLU A 243 28.45 -18.73 11.85
C GLU A 243 29.28 -19.33 10.69
N ASP A 244 28.73 -20.24 9.87
CA ASP A 244 29.50 -21.09 8.93
C ASP A 244 29.01 -21.08 7.46
N GLY A 245 28.56 -19.94 6.91
CA GLY A 245 28.05 -19.89 5.53
C GLY A 245 28.27 -18.55 4.82
N ALA A 246 29.51 -18.23 4.48
CA ALA A 246 29.88 -16.96 3.84
C ALA A 246 29.06 -16.68 2.55
N ASP A 247 28.85 -17.70 1.71
CA ASP A 247 28.08 -17.57 0.47
C ASP A 247 26.59 -17.25 0.75
N THR A 248 25.97 -17.93 1.72
CA THR A 248 24.57 -17.67 2.10
C THR A 248 24.41 -16.30 2.76
N VAL A 249 25.39 -15.87 3.56
CA VAL A 249 25.38 -14.51 4.15
C VAL A 249 25.50 -13.46 3.06
N GLN A 250 26.38 -13.63 2.07
CA GLN A 250 26.52 -12.70 0.95
C GLN A 250 25.23 -12.60 0.13
N GLU A 251 24.60 -13.72 -0.21
CA GLU A 251 23.31 -13.74 -0.92
C GLU A 251 22.19 -13.04 -0.14
N LEU A 252 22.16 -13.20 1.19
CA LEU A 252 21.22 -12.49 2.05
C LEU A 252 21.48 -10.98 2.06
N MET A 253 22.75 -10.56 2.06
CA MET A 253 23.14 -9.15 1.99
C MET A 253 22.74 -8.52 0.65
N ASP A 254 22.87 -9.23 -0.47
CA ASP A 254 22.46 -8.75 -1.78
C ASP A 254 20.94 -8.53 -1.85
N VAL A 255 20.16 -9.45 -1.28
CA VAL A 255 18.69 -9.29 -1.18
C VAL A 255 18.31 -8.16 -0.23
N LEU A 256 19.00 -8.01 0.91
CA LEU A 256 18.78 -6.89 1.84
C LEU A 256 19.03 -5.54 1.17
N TYR A 257 20.11 -5.42 0.41
CA TYR A 257 20.42 -4.22 -0.36
C TYR A 257 19.33 -3.93 -1.41
N CYS A 258 18.85 -4.96 -2.12
CA CYS A 258 17.73 -4.81 -3.05
C CYS A 258 16.45 -4.33 -2.34
N LEU A 259 16.11 -4.89 -1.17
CA LEU A 259 14.93 -4.48 -0.39
C LEU A 259 15.06 -3.05 0.16
N GLN A 260 16.27 -2.59 0.49
CA GLN A 260 16.51 -1.20 0.90
C GLN A 260 16.21 -0.21 -0.24
N GLN A 261 16.53 -0.57 -1.49
CA GLN A 261 16.13 0.23 -2.66
C GLN A 261 14.60 0.26 -2.82
N SER A 262 13.92 -0.87 -2.62
CA SER A 262 12.46 -0.92 -2.59
C SER A 262 11.87 -0.04 -1.47
N GLU A 263 12.46 -0.03 -0.28
CA GLU A 263 12.05 0.86 0.81
C GLU A 263 12.16 2.34 0.41
N THR A 264 13.22 2.70 -0.33
CA THR A 264 13.42 4.07 -0.86
C THR A 264 12.33 4.44 -1.87
N LEU A 265 12.02 3.53 -2.81
CA LEU A 265 10.93 3.73 -3.79
C LEU A 265 9.57 3.93 -3.09
N LEU A 266 9.28 3.10 -2.09
CA LEU A 266 8.07 3.22 -1.29
C LEU A 266 8.04 4.51 -0.45
N GLY A 267 9.19 4.96 0.05
CA GLY A 267 9.33 6.25 0.74
C GLY A 267 8.97 7.43 -0.16
N GLY A 268 9.45 7.42 -1.41
CA GLY A 268 9.07 8.40 -2.41
C GLY A 268 7.58 8.33 -2.77
N ALA A 269 7.03 7.13 -2.95
CA ALA A 269 5.61 6.93 -3.25
C ALA A 269 4.69 7.49 -2.14
N ALA A 270 5.06 7.33 -0.86
CA ALA A 270 4.27 7.80 0.26
C ALA A 270 4.03 9.32 0.28
N LEU A 271 4.86 10.10 -0.40
CA LEU A 271 4.76 11.56 -0.48
C LEU A 271 3.79 12.05 -1.57
N LEU A 272 3.39 11.17 -2.49
CA LEU A 272 2.56 11.53 -3.63
C LEU A 272 1.09 11.77 -3.22
N GLN A 273 0.54 12.89 -3.69
CA GLN A 273 -0.86 13.28 -3.45
C GLN A 273 -1.74 13.09 -4.69
N GLU A 274 -1.16 12.73 -5.83
CA GLU A 274 -1.87 12.46 -7.07
C GLU A 274 -2.04 10.95 -7.28
N SER A 275 -3.28 10.51 -7.51
CA SER A 275 -3.63 9.09 -7.61
C SER A 275 -2.85 8.35 -8.71
N ASP A 276 -2.71 8.94 -9.89
CA ASP A 276 -2.05 8.29 -11.03
C ASP A 276 -0.54 8.19 -10.84
N ALA A 277 0.08 9.23 -10.28
CA ALA A 277 1.50 9.21 -9.94
C ALA A 277 1.79 8.17 -8.85
N LEU A 278 0.95 8.13 -7.81
CA LEU A 278 1.03 7.15 -6.73
C LEU A 278 0.88 5.72 -7.26
N HIS A 279 -0.06 5.50 -8.17
CA HIS A 279 -0.28 4.19 -8.78
C HIS A 279 0.95 3.69 -9.52
N ARG A 280 1.56 4.52 -10.38
CA ARG A 280 2.78 4.14 -11.12
C ARG A 280 3.97 3.89 -10.19
N ALA A 281 4.16 4.75 -9.18
CA ALA A 281 5.25 4.59 -8.21
C ALA A 281 5.09 3.29 -7.40
N LEU A 282 3.86 2.95 -7.05
CA LEU A 282 3.53 1.70 -6.36
C LEU A 282 3.80 0.47 -7.23
N GLU A 283 3.39 0.48 -8.50
CA GLU A 283 3.68 -0.61 -9.45
C GLU A 283 5.19 -0.83 -9.62
N GLN A 284 5.95 0.26 -9.75
CA GLN A 284 7.41 0.20 -9.83
C GLN A 284 8.02 -0.41 -8.56
N ALA A 285 7.53 -0.02 -7.38
CA ALA A 285 8.00 -0.59 -6.12
C ALA A 285 7.64 -2.08 -5.99
N GLU A 286 6.43 -2.47 -6.39
CA GLU A 286 5.97 -3.88 -6.40
C GLU A 286 6.83 -4.74 -7.34
N GLU A 287 7.14 -4.24 -8.53
CA GLU A 287 8.03 -4.90 -9.49
C GLU A 287 9.43 -5.09 -8.90
N HIS A 288 9.99 -4.04 -8.29
CA HIS A 288 11.31 -4.12 -7.66
C HIS A 288 11.35 -5.14 -6.53
N ILE A 289 10.34 -5.14 -5.65
CA ILE A 289 10.24 -6.13 -4.56
C ILE A 289 10.15 -7.55 -5.12
N ARG A 290 9.37 -7.77 -6.19
CA ARG A 290 9.28 -9.07 -6.85
C ARG A 290 10.64 -9.54 -7.37
N ASN A 291 11.42 -8.63 -7.93
CA ASN A 291 12.79 -8.92 -8.38
C ASN A 291 13.68 -9.30 -7.20
N CYS A 292 13.63 -8.57 -6.07
CA CYS A 292 14.40 -8.92 -4.86
C CYS A 292 14.02 -10.31 -4.33
N MET A 293 12.72 -10.64 -4.32
CA MET A 293 12.24 -11.95 -3.88
C MET A 293 12.66 -13.08 -4.84
N SER A 294 12.82 -12.79 -6.13
CA SER A 294 13.33 -13.76 -7.10
C SER A 294 14.78 -14.15 -6.78
N ILE A 295 15.63 -13.17 -6.44
CA ILE A 295 17.01 -13.40 -6.00
C ILE A 295 17.01 -14.32 -4.77
N LEU A 296 16.16 -14.03 -3.78
CA LEU A 296 16.03 -14.83 -2.56
C LEU A 296 15.60 -16.28 -2.83
N SER A 297 14.73 -16.50 -3.81
CA SER A 297 14.27 -17.84 -4.16
C SER A 297 15.31 -18.66 -4.93
N GLN A 298 16.21 -18.01 -5.67
CA GLN A 298 17.30 -18.65 -6.38
C GLN A 298 18.47 -19.01 -5.45
N SER A 299 18.73 -18.19 -4.43
CA SER A 299 19.75 -18.42 -3.41
C SER A 299 19.38 -19.51 -2.39
N LEU A 300 18.10 -19.89 -2.32
CA LEU A 300 17.62 -20.95 -1.45
C LEU A 300 17.56 -22.31 -2.17
N PRO A 301 18.48 -23.26 -1.90
CA PRO A 301 18.39 -24.60 -2.49
C PRO A 301 17.12 -25.33 -2.01
N SER A 302 16.58 -26.15 -2.91
CA SER A 302 15.39 -26.99 -2.72
C SER A 302 15.52 -28.06 -1.65
#